data_AF-A0A8H6IGW4-F1
#
_entry.id   AF-A0A8H6IGW4-F1
#
_cell.length_a   1.000
_cell.length_b   1.000
_cell.length_c   1.000
_cell.angle_alpha   90.00
_cell.angle_beta   90.00
_cell.angle_gamma   90.00
#
_symmetry.space_group_name_H-M   'P 1'
#
loop_
_entity.id
_entity.type
_entity.pdbx_description
1 polymer ?
#
loop_
_entity_poly.entity_id
_entity_poly.type
_entity_poly.pdbx_seq_one_letter_code
_entity_poly.pdbx_strand_id
1 'polypeptide(L)'
;MALLRKYLSYSKALIWVVDGSDTERVSQSLDTLDLILEENDNFEPGFEEKYFSVLLLVSKADKPRSMSTDEIRLAFSKRLSGRLFSIYSTSLVSKPHVGLWEAFGWLALALDIAKSTNKVSEVSGEPPARPSQKLNLREPSTLAKKLEEWLQRTESGSSPEELIEQFNAYTLPSWDHYTHIRLAFVIIAAHGRQKGKDLLFTGLASYIEHNAQKQTNARGFHFTMTYFWIQIVHFAIQHLPESIRPAIGAGSYPTSEDFFRFLLVNPHVVDGGLWSEYYTKEKIMSAEAEAEMVLPDKKPLPSMAGRDAIAVFGAKESWGK
;
A
#
# COMPACT_ATOMS: atom_id res chain seq x y z
N MET A 1 34.46 -1.51 -11.99
CA MET A 1 33.35 -2.10 -12.78
C MET A 1 33.48 -3.62 -12.94
N ALA A 2 34.59 -4.20 -13.45
CA ALA A 2 34.70 -5.66 -13.65
C ALA A 2 34.46 -6.54 -12.40
N LEU A 3 34.83 -6.05 -11.20
CA LEU A 3 34.57 -6.75 -9.93
C LEU A 3 33.08 -6.66 -9.53
N LEU A 4 32.46 -5.49 -9.69
CA LEU A 4 31.07 -5.20 -9.35
C LEU A 4 30.11 -6.09 -10.14
N ARG A 5 30.38 -6.25 -11.44
CA ARG A 5 29.65 -7.16 -12.33
C ARG A 5 29.58 -8.61 -11.80
N LYS A 6 30.67 -9.11 -11.18
CA LYS A 6 30.71 -10.45 -10.58
C LYS A 6 29.89 -10.58 -9.30
N TYR A 7 29.74 -9.48 -8.55
CA TYR A 7 28.89 -9.47 -7.36
C TYR A 7 27.42 -9.34 -7.73
N LEU A 8 27.10 -8.56 -8.75
CA LEU A 8 25.73 -8.37 -9.22
C LEU A 8 25.16 -9.62 -9.89
N SER A 9 25.97 -10.40 -10.61
CA SER A 9 25.51 -11.59 -11.36
C SER A 9 24.86 -12.70 -10.51
N TYR A 10 25.04 -12.68 -9.19
CA TYR A 10 24.42 -13.65 -8.27
C TYR A 10 23.53 -12.99 -7.22
N SER A 11 23.36 -11.67 -7.31
CA SER A 11 22.62 -10.90 -6.32
C SER A 11 21.13 -10.91 -6.63
N LYS A 12 20.32 -11.27 -5.64
CA LYS A 12 18.84 -11.31 -5.76
C LYS A 12 18.15 -10.04 -5.28
N ALA A 13 18.89 -9.19 -4.58
CA ALA A 13 18.44 -7.90 -4.09
C ALA A 13 19.61 -6.94 -3.97
N LEU A 14 19.30 -5.66 -4.03
CA LEU A 14 20.25 -4.57 -3.75
C LEU A 14 19.81 -3.85 -2.48
N ILE A 15 20.73 -3.75 -1.51
CA ILE A 15 20.54 -2.88 -0.35
C ILE A 15 21.32 -1.61 -0.60
N TRP A 16 20.60 -0.49 -0.73
CA TRP A 16 21.17 0.82 -1.00
C TRP A 16 21.10 1.68 0.25
N VAL A 17 22.25 2.03 0.82
CA VAL A 17 22.32 2.83 2.04
C VAL A 17 22.69 4.26 1.70
N VAL A 18 21.84 5.20 2.11
CA VAL A 18 22.08 6.64 1.97
C VAL A 18 22.35 7.21 3.36
N ASP A 19 23.31 8.12 3.48
CA ASP A 19 23.48 8.91 4.70
C ASP A 19 22.41 10.00 4.73
N GLY A 20 21.43 9.87 5.62
CA GLY A 20 20.36 10.85 5.76
C GLY A 20 20.88 12.23 6.12
N SER A 21 22.05 12.35 6.77
CA SER A 21 22.62 13.65 7.14
C SER A 21 23.46 14.31 6.04
N ASP A 22 23.62 13.67 4.88
CA ASP A 22 24.48 14.14 3.80
C ASP A 22 23.70 14.40 2.52
N THR A 23 23.16 15.61 2.42
CA THR A 23 22.35 16.05 1.27
C THR A 23 23.18 16.25 0.00
N GLU A 24 24.47 16.55 0.14
CA GLU A 24 25.34 16.91 -0.98
C GLU A 24 25.66 15.69 -1.85
N ARG A 25 25.76 14.51 -1.24
CA ARG A 25 26.13 13.27 -1.93
C ARG A 25 24.95 12.48 -2.50
N VAL A 26 23.71 12.93 -2.33
CA VAL A 26 22.53 12.24 -2.86
C VAL A 26 22.56 12.16 -4.39
N SER A 27 22.93 13.24 -5.09
CA SER A 27 23.03 13.25 -6.55
C SER A 27 24.05 12.21 -7.04
N GLN A 28 25.23 12.18 -6.43
CA GLN A 28 26.27 11.21 -6.78
C GLN A 28 25.82 9.76 -6.47
N SER A 29 25.04 9.58 -5.41
CA SER A 29 24.45 8.29 -5.06
C SER A 29 23.46 7.82 -6.14
N LEU A 30 22.62 8.71 -6.67
CA LEU A 30 21.72 8.40 -7.78
C LEU A 30 22.47 8.02 -9.05
N ASP A 31 23.51 8.78 -9.42
CA ASP A 31 24.32 8.47 -10.60
C ASP A 31 25.00 7.10 -10.47
N THR A 32 25.45 6.76 -9.27
CA THR A 32 26.06 5.44 -9.00
C THR A 32 25.02 4.32 -9.06
N LEU A 33 23.82 4.57 -8.55
CA LEU A 33 22.72 3.61 -8.63
C LEU A 33 22.32 3.37 -10.09
N ASP A 34 22.19 4.42 -10.91
CA ASP A 34 21.86 4.31 -12.34
C ASP A 34 22.85 3.39 -13.06
N LEU A 35 24.16 3.59 -12.85
CA LEU A 35 25.19 2.73 -13.43
C LEU A 35 25.03 1.25 -13.03
N ILE A 36 24.65 0.98 -11.78
CA ILE A 36 24.45 -0.38 -11.27
C ILE A 36 23.18 -1.01 -11.86
N LEU A 37 22.09 -0.25 -11.97
CA LEU A 37 20.83 -0.71 -12.54
C LEU A 37 20.97 -0.96 -14.05
N GLU A 38 21.66 -0.07 -14.78
CA GLU A 38 21.96 -0.24 -16.21
C GLU A 38 22.86 -1.46 -16.46
N GLU A 39 23.91 -1.67 -15.65
CA GLU A 39 24.75 -2.87 -15.77
C GLU A 39 23.96 -4.16 -15.51
N ASN A 40 22.97 -4.12 -14.63
CA ASN A 40 22.07 -5.25 -14.39
C ASN A 40 21.09 -5.48 -15.54
N ASP A 41 20.55 -4.42 -16.13
CA ASP A 41 19.55 -4.52 -17.20
C ASP A 41 20.16 -4.97 -18.54
N ASN A 42 21.45 -4.66 -18.75
CA ASN A 42 22.20 -5.05 -19.94
C ASN A 42 22.76 -6.48 -19.87
N PHE A 43 22.33 -7.30 -18.90
CA PHE A 43 22.72 -8.71 -18.82
C PHE A 43 22.10 -9.51 -19.98
N GLU A 44 22.83 -10.49 -20.51
CA GLU A 44 22.49 -11.16 -21.79
C GLU A 44 21.07 -11.76 -21.82
N PRO A 45 20.40 -11.71 -23.00
CA PRO A 45 19.05 -12.24 -23.17
C PRO A 45 19.06 -13.76 -22.99
N GLY A 46 18.59 -14.23 -21.83
CA GLY A 46 18.56 -15.65 -21.47
C GLY A 46 18.36 -15.93 -19.99
N PHE A 47 18.62 -14.96 -19.11
CA PHE A 47 18.24 -15.04 -17.69
C PHE A 47 16.97 -14.21 -17.47
N GLU A 48 15.84 -14.89 -17.27
CA GLU A 48 14.52 -14.29 -17.01
C GLU A 48 14.39 -13.67 -15.59
N GLU A 49 15.47 -13.52 -14.81
CA GLU A 49 15.44 -12.85 -13.51
C GLU A 49 15.40 -11.32 -13.69
N LYS A 50 14.28 -10.84 -14.24
CA LYS A 50 14.03 -9.42 -14.46
C LYS A 50 13.77 -8.72 -13.12
N TYR A 51 14.73 -7.88 -12.74
CA TYR A 51 14.71 -6.89 -11.66
C TYR A 51 14.92 -7.44 -10.23
N PHE A 52 16.12 -7.21 -9.68
CA PHE A 52 16.33 -7.38 -8.25
C PHE A 52 15.52 -6.35 -7.44
N SER A 53 15.02 -6.77 -6.28
CA SER A 53 14.34 -5.87 -5.35
C SER A 53 15.33 -4.91 -4.71
N VAL A 54 14.94 -3.64 -4.54
CA VAL A 54 15.82 -2.61 -3.96
C VAL A 54 15.32 -2.18 -2.59
N LEU A 55 16.13 -2.44 -1.56
CA LEU A 55 15.89 -1.91 -0.21
C LEU A 55 16.71 -0.64 -0.01
N LEU A 56 16.03 0.50 0.20
CA LEU A 56 16.68 1.77 0.54
C LEU A 56 16.70 1.96 2.06
N LEU A 57 17.89 2.23 2.61
CA LEU A 57 18.07 2.55 4.01
C LEU A 57 18.57 3.98 4.15
N VAL A 58 17.78 4.84 4.77
CA VAL A 58 18.21 6.19 5.16
C VAL A 58 18.86 6.07 6.52
N SER A 59 20.19 6.03 6.55
CA SER A 59 20.96 5.90 7.78
C SER A 59 21.09 7.23 8.54
N LYS A 60 21.41 7.16 9.83
CA LYS A 60 21.56 8.33 10.72
C LYS A 60 20.29 9.16 10.83
N ALA A 61 19.13 8.50 10.85
CA ALA A 61 17.83 9.14 11.04
C ALA A 61 17.68 9.83 12.41
N ASP A 62 18.56 9.51 13.37
CA ASP A 62 18.63 10.14 14.69
C ASP A 62 19.19 11.57 14.67
N LYS A 63 19.86 11.97 13.59
CA LYS A 63 20.46 13.31 13.49
C LYS A 63 19.42 14.38 13.15
N PRO A 64 19.53 15.59 13.74
CA PRO A 64 18.53 16.65 13.58
C PRO A 64 18.44 17.25 12.16
N ARG A 65 19.41 16.97 11.29
CA ARG A 65 19.41 17.38 9.86
C ARG A 65 19.33 16.18 8.92
N SER A 66 18.76 15.07 9.39
CA SER A 66 18.59 13.90 8.55
C SER A 66 17.43 14.12 7.56
N MET A 67 17.68 13.84 6.29
CA MET A 67 16.68 13.83 5.23
C MET A 67 15.57 12.84 5.59
N SER A 68 14.35 13.24 5.30
CA SER A 68 13.18 12.40 5.44
C SER A 68 13.20 11.27 4.41
N THR A 69 12.52 10.17 4.71
CA THR A 69 12.29 9.10 3.73
C THR A 69 11.54 9.59 2.50
N ASP A 70 10.75 10.66 2.60
CA ASP A 70 9.98 11.20 1.49
C ASP A 70 10.86 11.96 0.51
N GLU A 71 11.82 12.75 1.00
CA GLU A 71 12.81 13.45 0.17
C GLU A 71 13.67 12.45 -0.61
N ILE A 72 14.16 11.41 0.07
CA ILE A 72 14.95 10.36 -0.59
C ILE A 72 14.06 9.54 -1.53
N ARG A 73 12.83 9.20 -1.15
CA ARG A 73 11.90 8.48 -2.02
C ARG A 73 11.64 9.26 -3.31
N LEU A 74 11.43 10.57 -3.21
CA LEU A 74 11.22 11.41 -4.38
C LEU A 74 12.45 11.41 -5.29
N ALA A 75 13.63 11.59 -4.72
CA ALA A 75 14.89 11.60 -5.46
C ALA A 75 15.15 10.28 -6.21
N PHE A 76 14.82 9.14 -5.61
CA PHE A 76 15.08 7.81 -6.18
C PHE A 76 13.92 7.25 -7.02
N SER A 77 12.69 7.76 -6.86
CA SER A 77 11.48 7.22 -7.49
C SER A 77 11.57 7.08 -9.01
N LYS A 78 12.13 8.08 -9.70
CA LYS A 78 12.28 8.07 -11.16
C LYS A 78 13.22 6.95 -11.63
N ARG A 79 14.27 6.65 -10.87
CA ARG A 79 15.29 5.64 -11.22
C ARG A 79 14.84 4.22 -10.90
N LEU A 80 14.02 4.09 -9.87
CA LEU A 80 13.46 2.81 -9.42
C LEU A 80 12.10 2.51 -10.06
N SER A 81 11.67 3.30 -11.04
CA SER A 81 10.42 3.08 -11.76
C SER A 81 10.41 1.68 -12.39
N GLY A 82 9.32 0.93 -12.17
CA GLY A 82 9.19 -0.45 -12.65
C GLY A 82 9.90 -1.51 -11.81
N ARG A 83 10.51 -1.14 -10.67
CA ARG A 83 11.17 -2.08 -9.75
C ARG A 83 10.48 -2.12 -8.41
N LEU A 84 10.48 -3.30 -7.77
CA LEU A 84 10.03 -3.43 -6.39
C LEU A 84 11.05 -2.79 -5.45
N PHE A 85 10.66 -1.70 -4.78
CA PHE A 85 11.51 -1.04 -3.79
C PHE A 85 10.74 -0.55 -2.57
N SER A 86 11.44 -0.45 -1.43
CA SER A 86 10.93 0.21 -0.22
C SER A 86 12.04 0.97 0.48
N ILE A 87 11.67 1.93 1.30
CA ILE A 87 12.59 2.83 2.00
C ILE A 87 12.26 2.92 3.48
N TYR A 88 13.29 2.85 4.31
CA TYR A 88 13.17 2.89 5.76
C TYR A 88 14.22 3.83 6.36
N SER A 89 13.78 4.65 7.32
CA SER A 89 14.69 5.38 8.20
C SER A 89 15.34 4.40 9.17
N THR A 90 16.66 4.48 9.30
CA THR A 90 17.44 3.63 10.18
C THR A 90 18.37 4.43 11.07
N SER A 91 18.52 3.98 12.30
CA SER A 91 19.49 4.51 13.24
C SER A 91 20.11 3.36 14.03
N LEU A 92 21.43 3.25 13.95
CA LEU A 92 22.23 2.24 14.64
C LEU A 92 22.62 2.66 16.06
N VAL A 93 22.55 3.95 16.37
CA VAL A 93 22.98 4.52 17.65
C VAL A 93 21.82 4.81 18.59
N SER A 94 20.61 5.01 18.06
CA SER A 94 19.41 5.16 18.88
C SER A 94 19.08 3.87 19.63
N LYS A 95 18.54 4.00 20.84
CA LYS A 95 17.99 2.89 21.61
C LYS A 95 16.50 3.18 21.91
N PRO A 96 15.55 2.35 21.42
CA PRO A 96 15.79 1.17 20.58
C PRO A 96 16.32 1.54 19.19
N HIS A 97 16.99 0.58 18.55
CA HIS A 97 17.36 0.70 17.13
C HIS A 97 16.09 0.84 16.29
N VAL A 98 16.13 1.68 15.27
CA VAL A 98 14.93 2.02 14.48
C VAL A 98 15.06 1.46 13.07
N GLY A 99 13.98 0.87 12.56
CA GLY A 99 13.71 0.63 11.13
C GLY A 99 14.44 -0.53 10.48
N LEU A 100 15.49 -1.08 11.08
CA LEU A 100 16.21 -2.23 10.50
C LEU A 100 15.37 -3.49 10.46
N TRP A 101 14.61 -3.78 11.53
CA TRP A 101 13.82 -5.00 11.60
C TRP A 101 12.72 -4.99 10.54
N GLU A 102 12.03 -3.87 10.41
CA GLU A 102 10.99 -3.63 9.42
C GLU A 102 11.55 -3.67 7.99
N ALA A 103 12.71 -3.06 7.77
CA ALA A 103 13.39 -3.05 6.48
C ALA A 103 13.79 -4.45 6.01
N PHE A 104 14.41 -5.25 6.88
CA PHE A 104 14.80 -6.61 6.54
C PHE A 104 13.61 -7.57 6.49
N GLY A 105 12.55 -7.31 7.26
CA GLY A 105 11.27 -8.00 7.12
C GLY A 105 10.66 -7.79 5.72
N TRP A 106 10.69 -6.56 5.22
CA TRP A 106 10.26 -6.26 3.84
C TRP A 106 11.18 -6.88 2.80
N LEU A 107 12.50 -6.87 3.00
CA LEU A 107 13.44 -7.44 2.03
C LEU A 107 13.30 -8.96 1.93
N ALA A 108 13.13 -9.66 3.06
CA ALA A 108 12.84 -11.09 3.07
C ALA A 108 11.57 -11.38 2.26
N LEU A 109 10.54 -10.55 2.44
CA LEU A 109 9.32 -10.62 1.67
C LEU A 109 9.56 -10.43 0.17
N ALA A 110 10.27 -9.37 -0.21
CA ALA A 110 10.56 -9.05 -1.60
C ALA A 110 11.36 -10.18 -2.30
N LEU A 111 12.30 -10.80 -1.60
CA LEU A 111 13.05 -11.96 -2.10
C LEU A 111 12.19 -13.21 -2.28
N ASP A 112 11.21 -13.42 -1.41
CA ASP A 112 10.29 -14.55 -1.53
C ASP A 112 9.27 -14.35 -2.67
N ILE A 113 8.87 -13.11 -2.96
CA ILE A 113 8.11 -12.76 -4.17
C ILE A 113 8.92 -13.18 -5.39
N ALA A 114 10.15 -12.70 -5.55
CA ALA A 114 11.00 -12.98 -6.70
C ALA A 114 11.25 -14.48 -6.93
N LYS A 115 11.43 -15.28 -5.86
CA LYS A 115 11.56 -16.75 -5.98
C LYS A 115 10.28 -17.42 -6.45
N SER A 116 9.14 -16.90 -6.04
CA SER A 116 7.82 -17.45 -6.38
C SER A 116 7.49 -17.21 -7.85
N THR A 117 7.83 -16.03 -8.38
CA THR A 117 7.62 -15.66 -9.78
C THR A 117 8.38 -16.59 -10.73
N ASN A 118 9.63 -16.95 -10.43
CA ASN A 118 10.43 -17.89 -11.24
C ASN A 118 9.90 -19.33 -11.23
N LYS A 119 9.18 -19.73 -10.16
CA LYS A 119 8.64 -21.08 -10.02
C LYS A 119 7.37 -21.32 -10.83
N VAL A 120 6.65 -20.26 -11.19
CA VAL A 120 5.42 -20.34 -11.99
C VAL A 120 5.72 -20.59 -13.47
N SER A 121 6.92 -20.23 -13.96
CA SER A 121 7.35 -20.49 -15.34
C SER A 121 7.79 -21.95 -15.60
N GLU A 122 8.11 -22.74 -14.57
CA GLU A 122 8.68 -24.10 -14.75
C GLU A 122 7.78 -25.27 -14.37
N VAL A 123 6.55 -25.06 -13.87
CA VAL A 123 5.72 -26.18 -13.38
C VAL A 123 4.29 -26.14 -13.94
N SER A 124 4.17 -26.46 -15.23
CA SER A 124 2.98 -27.14 -15.76
C SER A 124 3.08 -28.63 -15.37
N GLY A 125 2.67 -28.95 -14.14
CA GLY A 125 2.68 -30.32 -13.63
C GLY A 125 2.10 -30.38 -12.23
N GLU A 126 0.86 -30.81 -12.14
CA GLU A 126 0.09 -30.99 -10.90
C GLU A 126 0.82 -31.94 -9.91
N PRO A 127 0.95 -31.59 -8.61
CA PRO A 127 1.24 -32.59 -7.60
C PRO A 127 0.23 -32.60 -6.44
N PRO A 128 0.17 -33.72 -5.70
CA PRO A 128 -1.02 -34.16 -5.00
C PRO A 128 -1.21 -33.50 -3.63
N ALA A 129 -2.47 -33.54 -3.18
CA ALA A 129 -2.95 -33.01 -1.92
C ALA A 129 -2.15 -33.49 -0.69
N ARG A 130 -1.73 -32.54 0.15
CA ARG A 130 -1.29 -32.76 1.53
C ARG A 130 -2.04 -31.85 2.51
N PRO A 131 -2.15 -32.27 3.78
CA PRO A 131 -3.26 -31.91 4.65
C PRO A 131 -3.16 -30.50 5.21
N SER A 132 -4.34 -29.94 5.47
CA SER A 132 -4.69 -28.60 5.89
C SER A 132 -3.86 -28.06 7.07
N GLN A 133 -2.75 -27.38 6.78
CA GLN A 133 -2.19 -26.39 7.69
C GLN A 133 -3.08 -25.13 7.62
N LYS A 134 -3.54 -24.64 8.78
CA LYS A 134 -4.26 -23.37 8.87
C LYS A 134 -3.34 -22.25 8.36
N LEU A 135 -3.58 -21.81 7.13
CA LEU A 135 -2.90 -20.67 6.50
C LEU A 135 -3.03 -19.45 7.41
N ASN A 136 -1.90 -18.95 7.92
CA ASN A 136 -1.88 -17.69 8.64
C ASN A 136 -1.97 -16.55 7.61
N LEU A 137 -3.17 -16.00 7.43
CA LEU A 137 -3.51 -15.06 6.34
C LEU A 137 -2.77 -13.72 6.40
N ARG A 138 -2.09 -13.43 7.53
CA ARG A 138 -1.31 -12.20 7.76
C ARG A 138 0.20 -12.43 7.65
N GLU A 139 0.64 -13.62 7.23
CA GLU A 139 2.06 -13.85 6.93
C GLU A 139 2.50 -12.93 5.79
N PRO A 140 3.69 -12.31 5.89
CA PRO A 140 4.18 -11.37 4.88
C PRO A 140 4.03 -11.91 3.45
N SER A 141 4.43 -13.16 3.21
CA SER A 141 4.38 -13.83 1.90
C SER A 141 2.97 -13.96 1.33
N THR A 142 1.96 -14.14 2.18
CA THR A 142 0.55 -14.23 1.77
C THR A 142 0.00 -12.86 1.40
N LEU A 143 0.38 -11.82 2.13
CA LEU A 143 -0.02 -10.44 1.86
C LEU A 143 0.62 -9.92 0.57
N ALA A 144 1.89 -10.25 0.30
CA ALA A 144 2.53 -9.88 -0.95
C ALA A 144 1.87 -10.55 -2.16
N LYS A 145 1.57 -11.84 -2.08
CA LYS A 145 0.86 -12.54 -3.16
C LYS A 145 -0.50 -11.88 -3.45
N LYS A 146 -1.24 -11.54 -2.40
CA LYS A 146 -2.51 -10.80 -2.55
C LYS A 146 -2.32 -9.42 -3.17
N LEU A 147 -1.28 -8.69 -2.77
CA LEU A 147 -0.97 -7.40 -3.36
C LEU A 147 -0.66 -7.52 -4.86
N GLU A 148 0.13 -8.50 -5.25
CA GLU A 148 0.44 -8.77 -6.66
C GLU A 148 -0.81 -9.14 -7.47
N GLU A 149 -1.64 -10.03 -6.94
CA GLU A 149 -2.96 -10.36 -7.51
C GLU A 149 -3.82 -9.09 -7.70
N TRP A 150 -3.81 -8.17 -6.73
CA TRP A 150 -4.57 -6.90 -6.80
C TRP A 150 -3.99 -5.92 -7.82
N LEU A 151 -2.67 -5.80 -7.92
CA LEU A 151 -1.99 -4.95 -8.90
C LEU A 151 -2.28 -5.43 -10.32
N GLN A 152 -2.14 -6.72 -10.59
CA GLN A 152 -2.44 -7.31 -11.90
C GLN A 152 -3.93 -7.15 -12.27
N ARG A 153 -4.83 -7.29 -11.28
CA ARG A 153 -6.26 -7.04 -11.47
C ARG A 153 -6.59 -5.56 -11.71
N THR A 154 -5.75 -4.63 -11.24
CA THR A 154 -5.92 -3.20 -11.50
C THR A 154 -5.57 -2.85 -12.93
N GLU A 155 -4.50 -3.44 -13.47
CA GLU A 155 -4.04 -3.21 -14.85
C GLU A 155 -4.98 -3.81 -15.91
N SER A 156 -5.58 -4.97 -15.60
CA SER A 156 -6.44 -5.72 -16.53
C SER A 156 -7.95 -5.56 -16.30
N GLY A 157 -8.35 -4.90 -15.20
CA GLY A 157 -9.75 -4.77 -14.80
C GLY A 157 -10.50 -3.60 -15.44
N SER A 158 -11.81 -3.54 -15.18
CA SER A 158 -12.69 -2.45 -15.66
C SER A 158 -12.15 -1.07 -15.26
N SER A 159 -12.44 -0.05 -16.06
CA SER A 159 -12.12 1.34 -15.69
C SER A 159 -12.86 1.77 -14.40
N PRO A 160 -12.43 2.86 -13.75
CA PRO A 160 -13.13 3.45 -12.61
C PRO A 160 -14.59 3.83 -12.92
N GLU A 161 -14.86 4.35 -14.11
CA GLU A 161 -16.22 4.67 -14.59
C GLU A 161 -17.05 3.40 -14.73
N GLU A 162 -16.53 2.39 -15.44
CA GLU A 162 -17.20 1.11 -15.63
C GLU A 162 -17.46 0.39 -14.29
N LEU A 163 -16.52 0.48 -13.35
CA LEU A 163 -16.69 -0.05 -12.00
C LEU A 163 -17.89 0.58 -11.29
N ILE A 164 -18.02 1.91 -11.37
CA ILE A 164 -19.14 2.63 -10.74
C ILE A 164 -20.45 2.32 -11.45
N GLU A 165 -20.47 2.23 -12.78
CA GLU A 165 -21.64 1.80 -13.54
C GLU A 165 -22.09 0.39 -13.13
N GLN A 166 -21.16 -0.57 -13.07
CA GLN A 166 -21.43 -1.94 -12.63
C GLN A 166 -21.91 -2.00 -11.17
N PHE A 167 -21.37 -1.15 -10.30
CA PHE A 167 -21.81 -1.04 -8.91
C PHE A 167 -23.26 -0.55 -8.81
N ASN A 168 -23.60 0.54 -9.52
CA ASN A 168 -24.94 1.10 -9.55
C ASN A 168 -25.96 0.16 -10.23
N ALA A 169 -25.52 -0.63 -11.20
CA ALA A 169 -26.34 -1.64 -11.88
C ALA A 169 -26.47 -2.96 -11.11
N TYR A 170 -25.78 -3.11 -9.97
CA TYR A 170 -25.74 -4.33 -9.17
C TYR A 170 -25.10 -5.54 -9.88
N THR A 171 -24.19 -5.31 -10.82
CA THR A 171 -23.59 -6.31 -11.71
C THR A 171 -22.06 -6.41 -11.58
N LEU A 172 -21.48 -6.10 -10.43
CA LEU A 172 -20.02 -6.25 -10.25
C LEU A 172 -19.60 -7.71 -10.46
N PRO A 173 -18.47 -7.95 -11.13
CA PRO A 173 -18.01 -9.30 -11.45
C PRO A 173 -17.58 -10.10 -10.21
N SER A 174 -17.16 -9.42 -9.14
CA SER A 174 -16.90 -10.04 -7.84
C SER A 174 -17.30 -9.12 -6.69
N TRP A 175 -17.50 -9.71 -5.51
CA TRP A 175 -17.86 -9.02 -4.27
C TRP A 175 -16.87 -9.40 -3.16
N ASP A 176 -15.63 -8.95 -3.33
CA ASP A 176 -14.49 -9.28 -2.47
C ASP A 176 -13.81 -8.02 -1.92
N HIS A 177 -12.87 -8.23 -1.01
CA HIS A 177 -12.13 -7.14 -0.33
C HIS A 177 -11.47 -6.16 -1.32
N TYR A 178 -10.93 -6.65 -2.44
CA TYR A 178 -10.37 -5.80 -3.49
C TYR A 178 -11.42 -4.82 -4.02
N THR A 179 -12.60 -5.36 -4.34
CA THR A 179 -13.70 -4.58 -4.90
C THR A 179 -14.18 -3.52 -3.91
N HIS A 180 -14.29 -3.87 -2.62
CA HIS A 180 -14.66 -2.91 -1.56
C HIS A 180 -13.63 -1.78 -1.41
N ILE A 181 -12.33 -2.10 -1.37
CA ILE A 181 -11.27 -1.09 -1.26
C ILE A 181 -11.20 -0.21 -2.50
N ARG A 182 -11.33 -0.79 -3.70
CA ARG A 182 -11.33 -0.03 -4.96
C ARG A 182 -12.52 0.93 -5.05
N LEU A 183 -13.73 0.48 -4.69
CA LEU A 183 -14.91 1.34 -4.61
C LEU A 183 -14.70 2.47 -3.60
N ALA A 184 -14.19 2.16 -2.41
CA ALA A 184 -13.91 3.16 -1.39
C ALA A 184 -12.92 4.21 -1.90
N PHE A 185 -11.83 3.79 -2.56
CA PHE A 185 -10.85 4.69 -3.13
C PHE A 185 -11.46 5.60 -4.20
N VAL A 186 -12.13 5.02 -5.20
CA VAL A 186 -12.72 5.75 -6.33
C VAL A 186 -13.75 6.78 -5.85
N ILE A 187 -14.67 6.38 -4.97
CA ILE A 187 -15.76 7.24 -4.49
C ILE A 187 -15.24 8.33 -3.56
N ILE A 188 -14.32 8.02 -2.65
CA ILE A 188 -13.75 9.01 -1.71
C ILE A 188 -12.86 10.01 -2.47
N ALA A 189 -12.05 9.56 -3.42
CA ALA A 189 -11.25 10.44 -4.25
C ALA A 189 -12.13 11.38 -5.07
N ALA A 190 -13.19 10.90 -5.72
CA ALA A 190 -14.04 11.73 -6.57
C ALA A 190 -14.90 12.73 -5.79
N HIS A 191 -15.42 12.35 -4.62
CA HIS A 191 -16.46 13.11 -3.92
C HIS A 191 -16.03 13.66 -2.55
N GLY A 192 -14.81 13.37 -2.11
CA GLY A 192 -14.33 13.73 -0.78
C GLY A 192 -14.99 12.91 0.33
N ARG A 193 -14.58 13.17 1.58
CA ARG A 193 -14.89 12.29 2.70
C ARG A 193 -16.38 12.18 3.03
N GLN A 194 -17.06 13.31 3.26
CA GLN A 194 -18.44 13.31 3.75
C GLN A 194 -19.39 12.70 2.72
N LYS A 195 -19.43 13.28 1.51
CA LYS A 195 -20.26 12.79 0.41
C LYS A 195 -19.86 11.37 -0.02
N GLY A 196 -18.57 11.07 -0.10
CA GLY A 196 -18.09 9.73 -0.44
C GLY A 196 -18.50 8.67 0.57
N LYS A 197 -18.45 8.98 1.87
CA LYS A 197 -18.98 8.09 2.93
C LYS A 197 -20.46 7.83 2.71
N ASP A 198 -21.27 8.87 2.52
CA ASP A 198 -22.73 8.70 2.36
C ASP A 198 -23.05 7.83 1.13
N LEU A 199 -22.37 8.08 0.00
CA LEU A 199 -22.50 7.27 -1.21
C LEU A 199 -22.11 5.80 -1.00
N LEU A 200 -21.02 5.54 -0.27
CA LEU A 200 -20.58 4.18 0.04
C LEU A 200 -21.57 3.47 0.97
N PHE A 201 -22.04 4.13 2.02
CA PHE A 201 -22.99 3.54 2.97
C PHE A 201 -24.30 3.16 2.26
N THR A 202 -24.89 4.09 1.53
CA THR A 202 -26.13 3.83 0.78
C THR A 202 -25.91 2.79 -0.32
N GLY A 203 -24.88 2.95 -1.14
CA GLY A 203 -24.62 2.06 -2.27
C GLY A 203 -24.32 0.62 -1.83
N LEU A 204 -23.48 0.42 -0.81
CA LEU A 204 -23.15 -0.92 -0.33
C LEU A 204 -24.36 -1.61 0.30
N ALA A 205 -25.17 -0.87 1.07
CA ALA A 205 -26.41 -1.40 1.64
C ALA A 205 -27.40 -1.85 0.54
N SER A 206 -27.66 -0.98 -0.45
CA SER A 206 -28.54 -1.31 -1.58
C SER A 206 -28.00 -2.47 -2.41
N TYR A 207 -26.67 -2.55 -2.62
CA TYR A 207 -26.05 -3.64 -3.37
C TYR A 207 -26.25 -4.99 -2.68
N ILE A 208 -26.04 -5.04 -1.37
CA ILE A 208 -26.22 -6.26 -0.57
C ILE A 208 -27.70 -6.67 -0.58
N GLU A 209 -28.62 -5.73 -0.38
CA GLU A 209 -30.06 -6.00 -0.39
C GLU A 209 -30.52 -6.58 -1.74
N HIS A 210 -30.12 -5.95 -2.85
CA HIS A 210 -30.50 -6.39 -4.20
C HIS A 210 -29.93 -7.78 -4.55
N ASN A 211 -28.71 -8.09 -4.10
CA ASN A 211 -28.03 -9.36 -4.41
C ASN A 211 -28.17 -10.43 -3.32
N ALA A 212 -28.90 -10.18 -2.23
CA ALA A 212 -29.02 -11.07 -1.07
C ALA A 212 -29.47 -12.50 -1.45
N GLN A 213 -30.31 -12.64 -2.46
CA GLN A 213 -30.83 -13.93 -2.92
C GLN A 213 -29.84 -14.73 -3.78
N LYS A 214 -28.85 -14.07 -4.40
CA LYS A 214 -27.86 -14.68 -5.30
C LYS A 214 -26.56 -15.07 -4.59
N GLN A 215 -26.27 -14.46 -3.45
CA GLN A 215 -25.05 -14.74 -2.69
C GLN A 215 -25.32 -15.78 -1.59
N THR A 216 -24.79 -16.99 -1.78
CA THR A 216 -24.98 -18.15 -0.87
C THR A 216 -24.35 -17.97 0.52
N ASN A 217 -23.60 -16.89 0.75
CA ASN A 217 -22.95 -16.52 2.02
C ASN A 217 -23.18 -15.03 2.37
N ALA A 218 -24.31 -14.44 1.99
CA ALA A 218 -24.60 -13.02 2.18
C ALA A 218 -24.60 -12.64 3.68
N ARG A 219 -23.44 -12.22 4.19
CA ARG A 219 -23.38 -11.44 5.43
C ARG A 219 -24.03 -10.10 5.16
N GLY A 220 -24.84 -9.63 6.10
CA GLY A 220 -25.50 -8.33 6.01
C GLY A 220 -24.52 -7.17 5.93
N PHE A 221 -25.06 -5.99 5.67
CA PHE A 221 -24.28 -4.75 5.77
C PHE A 221 -23.79 -4.57 7.21
N HIS A 222 -22.47 -4.35 7.38
CA HIS A 222 -21.85 -4.17 8.69
C HIS A 222 -21.35 -2.73 8.84
N PHE A 223 -22.00 -1.95 9.71
CA PHE A 223 -21.80 -0.52 9.82
C PHE A 223 -20.37 -0.16 10.25
N THR A 224 -19.90 -0.68 11.38
CA THR A 224 -18.58 -0.32 11.92
C THR A 224 -17.45 -0.81 11.02
N MET A 225 -17.57 -1.99 10.41
CA MET A 225 -16.54 -2.50 9.48
C MET A 225 -16.45 -1.63 8.22
N THR A 226 -17.60 -1.19 7.69
CA THR A 226 -17.64 -0.27 6.55
C THR A 226 -17.02 1.08 6.92
N TYR A 227 -17.38 1.63 8.09
CA TYR A 227 -16.79 2.87 8.59
C TYR A 227 -15.28 2.77 8.76
N PHE A 228 -14.79 1.67 9.33
CA PHE A 228 -13.37 1.38 9.52
C PHE A 228 -12.61 1.48 8.20
N TRP A 229 -13.05 0.78 7.15
CA TRP A 229 -12.35 0.77 5.87
C TRP A 229 -12.42 2.12 5.16
N ILE A 230 -13.55 2.83 5.24
CA ILE A 230 -13.66 4.21 4.72
C ILE A 230 -12.64 5.13 5.41
N GLN A 231 -12.48 5.00 6.74
CA GLN A 231 -11.51 5.77 7.49
C GLN A 231 -10.06 5.44 7.10
N ILE A 232 -9.72 4.17 6.93
CA ILE A 232 -8.38 3.73 6.51
C ILE A 232 -8.06 4.25 5.10
N VAL A 233 -8.98 4.05 4.15
CA VAL A 233 -8.78 4.50 2.75
C VAL A 233 -8.69 6.02 2.68
N HIS A 234 -9.59 6.76 3.35
CA HIS A 234 -9.49 8.21 3.39
C HIS A 234 -8.17 8.68 4.00
N PHE A 235 -7.75 8.10 5.13
CA PHE A 235 -6.48 8.45 5.76
C PHE A 235 -5.31 8.19 4.80
N ALA A 236 -5.27 7.02 4.15
CA ALA A 236 -4.25 6.65 3.18
C ALA A 236 -4.19 7.61 1.98
N ILE A 237 -5.35 8.00 1.42
CA ILE A 237 -5.42 9.02 0.33
C ILE A 237 -4.82 10.35 0.79
N GLN A 238 -5.15 10.82 2.00
CA GLN A 238 -4.65 12.09 2.52
C GLN A 238 -3.15 12.08 2.85
N HIS A 239 -2.56 10.89 2.98
CA HIS A 239 -1.13 10.70 3.21
C HIS A 239 -0.36 10.35 1.94
N LEU A 240 -1.04 10.29 0.78
CA LEU A 240 -0.34 10.24 -0.49
C LEU A 240 0.50 11.51 -0.68
N PRO A 241 1.72 11.39 -1.26
CA PRO A 241 2.49 12.54 -1.72
C PRO A 241 1.66 13.41 -2.68
N GLU A 242 1.78 14.73 -2.56
CA GLU A 242 0.99 15.69 -3.36
C GLU A 242 1.10 15.43 -4.87
N SER A 243 2.28 15.00 -5.34
CA SER A 243 2.56 14.71 -6.75
C SER A 243 1.77 13.52 -7.32
N ILE A 244 1.23 12.64 -6.48
CA ILE A 244 0.45 11.47 -6.90
C ILE A 244 -0.94 11.42 -6.24
N ARG A 245 -1.30 12.43 -5.44
CA ARG A 245 -2.61 12.49 -4.81
C ARG A 245 -3.63 12.88 -5.89
N PRO A 246 -4.72 12.11 -6.08
CA PRO A 246 -5.77 12.50 -6.99
C PRO A 246 -6.44 13.80 -6.50
N ALA A 247 -6.98 14.60 -7.43
CA ALA A 247 -7.68 15.83 -7.09
C ALA A 247 -8.99 15.51 -6.32
N ILE A 248 -8.90 15.49 -5.00
CA ILE A 248 -10.00 15.02 -4.15
C ILE A 248 -11.20 15.95 -4.27
N GLY A 249 -12.37 15.39 -4.53
CA GLY A 249 -13.62 16.16 -4.57
C GLY A 249 -13.82 16.97 -5.86
N ALA A 250 -12.96 16.77 -6.87
CA ALA A 250 -13.08 17.44 -8.17
C ALA A 250 -14.29 16.97 -9.01
N GLY A 251 -14.98 15.91 -8.57
CA GLY A 251 -16.16 15.37 -9.26
C GLY A 251 -15.85 14.41 -10.41
N SER A 252 -14.59 14.24 -10.79
CA SER A 252 -14.11 13.20 -11.70
C SER A 252 -13.57 11.99 -10.92
N TYR A 253 -13.76 10.78 -11.46
CA TYR A 253 -13.16 9.59 -10.89
C TYR A 253 -11.63 9.56 -11.11
N PRO A 254 -10.84 9.05 -10.14
CA PRO A 254 -9.41 8.84 -10.33
C PRO A 254 -9.18 7.73 -11.35
N THR A 255 -8.00 7.67 -11.97
CA THR A 255 -7.64 6.64 -12.95
C THR A 255 -7.29 5.30 -12.29
N SER A 256 -7.21 4.21 -13.07
CA SER A 256 -6.67 2.93 -12.59
C SER A 256 -5.21 3.04 -12.14
N GLU A 257 -4.42 3.90 -12.79
CA GLU A 257 -3.04 4.18 -12.40
C GLU A 257 -2.95 4.85 -11.02
N ASP A 258 -3.89 5.74 -10.68
CA ASP A 258 -3.95 6.34 -9.35
C ASP A 258 -4.23 5.30 -8.27
N PHE A 259 -5.11 4.34 -8.54
CA PHE A 259 -5.37 3.23 -7.62
C PHE A 259 -4.16 2.28 -7.50
N PHE A 260 -3.48 2.00 -8.61
CA PHE A 260 -2.25 1.21 -8.62
C PHE A 260 -1.18 1.84 -7.71
N ARG A 261 -0.93 3.15 -7.87
CA ARG A 261 0.00 3.91 -7.02
C ARG A 261 -0.44 3.93 -5.55
N PHE A 262 -1.74 4.07 -5.30
CA PHE A 262 -2.29 4.00 -3.96
C PHE A 262 -1.96 2.67 -3.27
N LEU A 263 -2.09 1.54 -3.97
CA LEU A 263 -1.75 0.21 -3.45
C LEU A 263 -0.26 0.05 -3.17
N LEU A 264 0.61 0.59 -4.02
CA LEU A 264 2.07 0.56 -3.81
C LEU A 264 2.50 1.33 -2.56
N VAL A 265 1.86 2.47 -2.28
CA VAL A 265 2.16 3.29 -1.09
C VAL A 265 1.52 2.71 0.17
N ASN A 266 0.37 2.05 0.03
CA ASN A 266 -0.43 1.55 1.16
C ASN A 266 -0.65 0.03 1.08
N PRO A 267 0.40 -0.81 1.02
CA PRO A 267 0.25 -2.25 0.78
C PRO A 267 -0.53 -2.97 1.90
N HIS A 268 -0.60 -2.40 3.10
CA HIS A 268 -1.33 -2.95 4.23
C HIS A 268 -2.85 -3.01 4.01
N VAL A 269 -3.41 -2.25 3.06
CA VAL A 269 -4.87 -2.25 2.81
C VAL A 269 -5.38 -3.58 2.25
N VAL A 270 -4.48 -4.41 1.68
CA VAL A 270 -4.83 -5.76 1.17
C VAL A 270 -5.12 -6.75 2.30
N ASP A 271 -4.69 -6.43 3.52
CA ASP A 271 -4.94 -7.24 4.70
C ASP A 271 -6.37 -7.02 5.22
N GLY A 272 -7.31 -7.84 4.75
CA GLY A 272 -8.70 -7.83 5.25
C GLY A 272 -8.84 -8.05 6.77
N GLY A 273 -7.77 -8.46 7.48
CA GLY A 273 -7.70 -8.61 8.93
C GLY A 273 -7.20 -7.37 9.69
N LEU A 274 -6.87 -6.26 9.01
CA LEU A 274 -6.27 -5.07 9.61
C LEU A 274 -7.09 -4.49 10.79
N TRP A 275 -8.42 -4.61 10.74
CA TRP A 275 -9.31 -4.17 11.82
C TRP A 275 -8.95 -4.79 13.19
N SER A 276 -8.31 -5.98 13.21
CA SER A 276 -7.97 -6.69 14.44
C SER A 276 -6.87 -6.01 15.28
N GLU A 277 -6.17 -5.03 14.71
CA GLU A 277 -5.24 -4.15 15.45
C GLU A 277 -5.97 -3.07 16.23
N TYR A 278 -7.18 -2.70 15.81
CA TYR A 278 -7.96 -1.61 16.38
C TYR A 278 -9.07 -2.15 17.29
N TYR A 279 -9.65 -3.29 16.93
CA TYR A 279 -10.77 -3.89 17.63
C TYR A 279 -10.44 -5.28 18.20
N THR A 280 -10.98 -5.59 19.37
CA THR A 280 -11.21 -6.99 19.78
C THR A 280 -12.26 -7.64 18.88
N LYS A 281 -12.22 -8.97 18.78
CA LYS A 281 -13.19 -9.70 17.95
C LYS A 281 -14.59 -9.57 18.54
N GLU A 282 -14.67 -9.58 19.86
CA GLU A 282 -15.89 -9.45 20.66
C GLU A 282 -16.58 -8.11 20.37
N LYS A 283 -15.80 -7.02 20.29
CA LYS A 283 -16.35 -5.70 20.00
C LYS A 283 -16.83 -5.55 18.56
N ILE A 284 -15.97 -5.86 17.57
CA ILE A 284 -16.32 -5.62 16.15
C ILE A 284 -17.39 -6.56 15.63
N MET A 285 -17.53 -7.76 16.20
CA MET A 285 -18.55 -8.74 15.81
C MET A 285 -19.82 -8.64 16.65
N SER A 286 -19.98 -7.59 17.47
CA SER A 286 -21.20 -7.34 18.22
C SER A 286 -22.34 -6.85 17.33
N ALA A 287 -23.58 -7.10 17.72
CA ALA A 287 -24.77 -6.60 17.02
C ALA A 287 -24.82 -5.06 16.98
N GLU A 288 -24.32 -4.40 18.04
CA GLU A 288 -24.16 -2.94 18.10
C GLU A 288 -23.21 -2.45 16.99
N ALA A 289 -22.02 -3.06 16.87
CA ALA A 289 -21.06 -2.71 15.82
C ALA A 289 -21.57 -2.97 14.40
N GLU A 290 -22.45 -3.96 14.22
CA GLU A 290 -23.10 -4.25 12.94
C GLU A 290 -24.15 -3.19 12.59
N ALA A 291 -24.93 -2.72 13.57
CA ALA A 291 -26.02 -1.76 13.37
C ALA A 291 -25.55 -0.30 13.32
N GLU A 292 -24.54 0.07 14.10
CA GLU A 292 -24.08 1.44 14.25
C GLU A 292 -22.55 1.56 14.40
N MET A 293 -22.05 2.79 14.48
CA MET A 293 -20.62 3.06 14.64
C MET A 293 -20.18 2.88 16.08
N VAL A 294 -19.30 1.93 16.34
CA VAL A 294 -18.61 1.80 17.63
C VAL A 294 -17.12 2.13 17.51
N LEU A 295 -16.59 2.87 18.49
CA LEU A 295 -15.17 3.22 18.55
C LEU A 295 -14.30 1.97 18.83
N PRO A 296 -13.06 1.90 18.33
CA PRO A 296 -12.17 0.79 18.65
C PRO A 296 -11.75 0.76 20.12
N ASP A 297 -11.42 -0.43 20.63
CA ASP A 297 -11.05 -0.69 22.02
C ASP A 297 -9.56 -1.02 22.24
N LYS A 298 -8.80 -1.32 21.18
CA LYS A 298 -7.34 -1.57 21.29
C LYS A 298 -6.51 -0.32 20.98
N LYS A 299 -6.86 0.36 19.88
CA LYS A 299 -6.10 1.49 19.34
C LYS A 299 -7.05 2.49 18.67
N PRO A 300 -6.88 3.81 18.85
CA PRO A 300 -7.69 4.80 18.14
C PRO A 300 -7.51 4.68 16.62
N LEU A 301 -8.57 4.98 15.85
CA LEU A 301 -8.47 5.06 14.40
C LEU A 301 -7.53 6.20 13.98
N PRO A 302 -6.79 6.05 12.86
CA PRO A 302 -6.00 7.13 12.31
C PRO A 302 -6.89 8.35 11.99
N SER A 303 -6.51 9.53 12.46
CA SER A 303 -7.30 10.76 12.26
C SER A 303 -6.43 11.92 11.79
N MET A 304 -7.05 12.87 11.07
CA MET A 304 -6.40 14.10 10.59
C MET A 304 -6.37 15.20 11.66
N ALA A 305 -7.10 15.04 12.77
CA ALA A 305 -7.36 16.10 13.76
C ALA A 305 -6.11 16.64 14.47
N GLY A 306 -4.97 15.94 14.40
CA GLY A 306 -3.69 16.46 14.86
C GLY A 306 -3.08 17.55 13.97
N ARG A 307 -3.48 17.68 12.70
CA ARG A 307 -2.96 18.70 11.77
C ARG A 307 -3.73 20.02 11.84
N ASP A 308 -5.06 19.97 11.95
CA ASP A 308 -5.90 21.17 11.96
C ASP A 308 -5.68 22.02 13.22
N ALA A 309 -5.44 21.37 14.37
CA ALA A 309 -5.10 22.08 15.61
C ALA A 309 -3.79 22.87 15.48
N ILE A 310 -2.80 22.37 14.74
CA ILE A 310 -1.49 23.04 14.56
C ILE A 310 -1.59 24.19 13.55
N ALA A 311 -2.40 24.04 12.50
CA ALA A 311 -2.64 25.11 11.53
C ALA A 311 -3.37 26.32 12.15
N VAL A 312 -4.31 26.09 13.08
CA VAL A 312 -5.04 27.17 13.76
C VAL A 312 -4.18 27.92 14.78
N PHE A 313 -3.23 27.26 15.45
CA PHE A 313 -2.32 27.93 16.41
C PHE A 313 -1.12 28.63 15.75
N GLY A 314 -0.80 28.32 14.48
CA GLY A 314 0.32 28.91 13.74
C GLY A 314 0.03 30.23 13.04
N ALA A 315 -1.24 30.58 12.84
CA ALA A 315 -1.65 31.87 12.25
C ALA A 315 -1.76 32.94 13.35
N LYS A 316 -0.63 33.37 13.93
CA LYS A 316 -0.59 34.66 14.64
C LYS A 316 -0.62 35.77 13.60
N GLU A 317 -1.77 36.45 13.53
CA GLU A 317 -2.00 37.69 12.81
C GLU A 317 -0.88 38.70 13.09
N SER A 318 -0.17 39.08 12.03
CA SER A 318 0.68 40.27 12.04
C SER A 318 -0.22 41.51 11.94
N TRP A 319 -0.63 42.06 13.08
CA TRP A 319 -1.20 43.40 13.12
C TRP A 319 -0.06 44.42 13.02
N GLY A 320 0.14 44.94 11.81
CA GLY A 320 0.89 46.16 11.57
C GLY A 320 -0.03 47.37 11.61
N LYS A 321 0.09 48.17 12.68
CA LYS A 321 0.20 49.64 12.69
C LYS A 321 0.39 50.11 14.13
#